data_AF-A0A7X9EEG5-F1
#
_entry.id   AF-A0A7X9EEG5-F1
#
_cell.length_a   1.000
_cell.length_b   1.000
_cell.length_c   1.000
_cell.angle_alpha   90.00
_cell.angle_beta   90.00
_cell.angle_gamma   90.00
#
_symmetry.space_group_name_H-M   'P 1'
#
loop_
_entity.id
_entity.type
_entity.pdbx_description
1 polymer ?
#
loop_
_entity_poly.entity_id
_entity_poly.type
_entity_poly.pdbx_seq_one_letter_code
_entity_poly.pdbx_strand_id
1 'polypeptide(L)' 'MIYYFSGTGNTEHIAKKLTTKIGQEFILITHETITDKDERTIIQTPLYFWSMPQIVKEYLSMITWKKKMN' A
#
# COMPACT_ATOMS: atom_id res chain seq x y z
N MET A 1 3.27 -6.86 -5.28
CA MET A 1 3.84 -5.66 -4.61
C MET A 1 3.16 -5.35 -3.27
N ILE A 2 3.88 -4.81 -2.29
CA ILE A 2 3.32 -4.16 -1.09
C ILE A 2 3.45 -2.64 -1.20
N TYR A 3 2.35 -1.90 -1.16
CA TYR A 3 2.39 -0.44 -1.01
C TYR A 3 2.03 -0.08 0.42
N TYR A 4 2.83 0.78 1.05
CA TYR A 4 2.62 1.13 2.45
C TYR A 4 2.70 2.62 2.72
N PHE A 5 2.04 3.08 3.77
CA PHE A 5 2.26 4.41 4.35
C PHE A 5 2.57 4.30 5.83
N SER A 6 3.43 5.17 6.34
CA SER A 6 3.81 5.19 7.75
C SER A 6 4.11 6.62 8.19
N GLY A 7 3.49 7.10 9.28
CA GLY A 7 3.84 8.40 9.85
C GLY A 7 4.99 8.32 10.86
N THR A 8 5.09 7.21 11.60
CA THR A 8 6.08 7.05 12.70
C THR A 8 6.96 5.79 12.55
N GLY A 9 6.89 5.10 11.41
CA GLY A 9 7.71 3.91 11.12
C GLY A 9 7.08 2.56 11.48
N ASN A 10 5.97 2.51 12.23
CA ASN A 10 5.35 1.24 12.63
C ASN A 10 4.91 0.38 11.44
N THR A 11 4.22 0.96 10.46
CA THR A 11 3.78 0.23 9.27
C THR A 11 4.96 -0.19 8.41
N GLU A 12 5.97 0.68 8.28
CA GLU A 12 7.21 0.38 7.55
C GLU A 12 7.94 -0.84 8.13
N HIS A 13 8.08 -0.90 9.47
CA HIS A 13 8.70 -2.03 10.16
C HIS A 13 8.00 -3.35 9.85
N ILE A 14 6.67 -3.35 9.85
CA ILE A 14 5.89 -4.54 9.50
C ILE A 14 6.00 -4.87 8.01
N ALA A 15 5.99 -3.86 7.13
CA ALA A 15 6.15 -4.07 5.69
C ALA A 15 7.49 -4.75 5.37
N LYS A 16 8.60 -4.26 5.95
CA LYS A 16 9.94 -4.87 5.83
C LYS A 16 9.98 -6.33 6.29
N LYS A 17 9.30 -6.66 7.39
CA LYS A 17 9.21 -8.05 7.87
C LYS A 17 8.38 -8.92 6.94
N LEU A 18 7.31 -8.37 6.38
CA LEU A 18 6.42 -9.10 5.49
C LEU A 18 7.12 -9.40 4.17
N THR A 19 7.83 -8.45 3.58
CA THR A 19 8.57 -8.64 2.33
C THR A 19 9.61 -9.74 2.42
N THR A 20 10.38 -9.79 3.51
CA THR A 20 11.34 -10.89 3.77
C THR A 20 10.66 -12.26 3.79
N LYS A 21 9.40 -12.35 4.24
CA LYS A 21 8.66 -13.62 4.33
C LYS A 21 7.97 -14.04 3.04
N ILE A 22 7.41 -13.10 2.29
CA ILE A 22 6.60 -13.40 1.10
C ILE A 22 7.32 -13.14 -0.23
N GLY A 23 8.57 -12.67 -0.19
CA GLY A 23 9.40 -12.42 -1.36
C GLY A 23 8.84 -11.32 -2.28
N GLN A 24 8.14 -10.34 -1.71
CA GLN A 24 7.56 -9.22 -2.45
C GLN A 24 8.35 -7.95 -2.19
N GLU A 25 8.44 -7.06 -3.17
CA GLU A 25 8.96 -5.71 -2.96
C GLU A 25 7.95 -4.83 -2.20
N PHE A 26 8.47 -3.82 -1.50
CA PHE A 26 7.66 -2.83 -0.78
C PHE A 26 8.01 -1.41 -1.20
N ILE A 27 6.97 -0.61 -1.42
CA ILE A 27 7.07 0.76 -1.93
C ILE A 27 6.31 1.70 -0.98
N LEU A 28 6.94 2.80 -0.60
CA LEU A 28 6.30 3.86 0.17
C LEU A 28 5.30 4.60 -0.72
N ILE A 29 4.08 4.80 -0.22
CA ILE A 29 3.06 5.62 -0.87
C ILE A 29 3.43 7.09 -0.69
N THR A 30 3.70 7.73 -1.82
CA THR A 30 3.95 9.16 -2.01
C THR A 30 2.96 9.72 -3.05
N HIS A 31 2.96 11.03 -3.26
CA HIS A 31 2.13 11.67 -4.30
C HIS A 31 2.50 11.24 -5.74
N GLU A 32 3.69 10.69 -5.94
CA GLU A 32 4.19 10.22 -7.24
C GLU A 32 4.02 8.72 -7.44
N THR A 33 3.47 8.01 -6.44
CA THR A 33 3.36 6.56 -6.49
C THR A 33 2.31 6.12 -7.50
N ILE A 34 2.76 5.42 -8.54
CA ILE A 34 1.91 4.81 -9.55
C ILE A 34 1.92 3.30 -9.34
N THR A 35 0.75 2.67 -9.49
CA THR A 35 0.63 1.20 -9.45
C THR A 35 0.49 0.68 -10.85
N ASP A 36 1.42 -0.17 -11.25
CA ASP A 36 1.32 -0.85 -12.52
C ASP A 36 0.22 -1.91 -12.44
N LYS A 37 -0.76 -1.77 -13.33
CA LYS A 37 -2.02 -2.50 -13.25
C LYS A 37 -1.84 -3.82 -13.96
N ASP A 38 -1.39 -4.85 -13.25
CA ASP A 38 -1.68 -6.26 -13.55
C ASP A 38 -1.16 -7.26 -12.49
N GLU A 39 -0.68 -6.77 -11.34
CA GLU A 39 -0.16 -7.63 -10.28
C GLU A 39 -1.06 -7.67 -9.03
N ARG A 40 -0.93 -8.75 -8.25
CA ARG A 40 -1.54 -8.83 -6.92
C ARG A 40 -0.90 -7.78 -6.00
N THR A 41 -1.72 -6.84 -5.54
CA THR A 41 -1.30 -5.74 -4.68
C THR A 41 -1.73 -5.94 -3.23
N ILE A 42 -0.85 -5.62 -2.29
CA ILE A 42 -1.16 -5.52 -0.86
C ILE A 42 -1.02 -4.05 -0.46
N ILE A 43 -2.03 -3.49 0.21
CA ILE A 43 -1.99 -2.13 0.76
C ILE A 43 -1.87 -2.22 2.28
N GLN A 44 -0.85 -1.60 2.85
CA GLN A 44 -0.59 -1.60 4.29
C GLN A 44 -0.59 -0.18 4.83
N THR A 45 -1.52 0.17 5.70
CA THR A 45 -1.71 1.55 6.16
C THR A 45 -2.14 1.59 7.63
N PRO A 46 -1.69 2.59 8.42
CA PRO A 46 -2.20 2.79 9.76
C PRO A 46 -3.64 3.33 9.71
N LEU A 47 -4.34 3.26 10.84
CA LEU A 47 -5.57 4.01 11.06
C LEU A 47 -5.25 5.26 11.87
N TYR A 48 -5.58 6.42 11.32
CA TYR A 48 -5.54 7.72 12.00
C TYR A 48 -6.95 8.25 12.13
N PHE A 49 -7.37 8.54 13.37
CA PHE A 49 -8.72 9.02 13.66
C PHE A 49 -9.80 8.17 12.98
N TRP A 50 -9.73 6.84 13.19
CA TRP A 50 -10.68 5.86 12.63
C TRP A 50 -10.75 5.84 11.09
N SER A 51 -9.75 6.38 10.41
CA SER A 51 -9.70 6.50 8.95
C SER A 51 -8.32 6.17 8.42
N MET A 52 -8.23 5.86 7.12
CA MET A 52 -6.96 5.87 6.42
C MET A 52 -6.39 7.31 6.33
N PRO A 53 -5.06 7.47 6.32
CA PRO A 53 -4.40 8.72 5.98
C PRO A 53 -4.85 9.24 4.60
N GLN A 54 -4.94 10.56 4.46
CA GLN A 54 -5.45 11.21 3.25
C GLN A 54 -4.66 10.83 1.99
N ILE A 55 -3.32 10.81 2.08
CA ILE A 55 -2.44 10.39 0.97
C ILE A 55 -2.74 8.97 0.47
N VAL A 56 -3.12 8.06 1.37
CA VAL A 56 -3.50 6.68 1.01
C VAL A 56 -4.85 6.66 0.31
N LYS A 57 -5.83 7.47 0.77
CA LYS A 57 -7.12 7.59 0.08
C LYS A 57 -6.97 8.14 -1.34
N GLU A 58 -6.16 9.18 -1.49
CA GLU A 58 -5.86 9.79 -2.79
C GLU A 58 -5.20 8.78 -3.72
N TYR A 59 -4.17 8.09 -3.25
CA TYR A 59 -3.52 7.03 -4.01
C TYR A 59 -4.52 5.93 -4.43
N LEU A 60 -5.36 5.44 -3.52
CA LEU A 60 -6.38 4.42 -3.85
C LEU A 60 -7.39 4.90 -4.90
N SER A 61 -7.69 6.21 -4.94
CA SER A 61 -8.59 6.80 -5.93
C SER A 61 -7.98 6.85 -7.35
N MET A 62 -6.65 6.83 -7.46
CA MET A 62 -5.94 6.81 -8.75
C MET A 62 -5.83 5.40 -9.35
N ILE A 63 -6.12 4.36 -8.56
CA ILE A 63 -5.99 2.97 -8.98
C ILE A 63 -7.29 2.50 -9.63
N THR A 64 -7.17 2.01 -10.86
CA THR A 64 -8.23 1.22 -11.50
C THR A 64 -8.01 -0.24 -11.18
N TRP A 65 -8.96 -0.82 -10.46
CA TRP A 65 -8.92 -2.24 -10.08
C TRP A 65 -9.56 -3.08 -11.18
N LYS A 66 -8.84 -4.10 -11.66
CA LYS A 66 -9.50 -5.17 -12.44
C LYS A 66 -10.44 -5.90 -11.48
N LYS A 67 -11.73 -5.93 -11.82
CA LYS A 67 -12.71 -6.71 -11.08
C LYS A 67 -12.29 -8.18 -11.17
N LYS A 68 -12.20 -8.87 -10.03
CA LYS A 68 -11.94 -10.31 -10.02
C LYS A 68 -13.11 -10.97 -10.75
N MET A 69 -12.86 -11.53 -11.94
CA MET A 69 -13.85 -12.35 -12.62
C MET A 69 -13.88 -13.68 -11.87
N ASN A 70 -15.05 -14.01 -11.33
CA ASN A 70 -15.31 -15.30 -10.68
C ASN A 70 -15.73 -16.32 -11.73
#